data_AF-A0A815Y4Z8-F1
#
_entry.id   AF-A0A815Y4Z8-F1
#
_cell.length_a   1.000
_cell.length_b   1.000
_cell.length_c   1.000
_cell.angle_alpha   90.00
_cell.angle_beta   90.00
_cell.angle_gamma   90.00
#
_symmetry.space_group_name_H-M   'P 1'
#
loop_
_entity.id
_entity.type
_entity.pdbx_description
1 polymer ?
#
loop_
_entity_poly.entity_id
_entity_poly.type
_entity_poly.pdbx_seq_one_letter_code
_entity_poly.pdbx_strand_id
1 'polypeptide(L)' 'DTSTITAIRFPNLREVHGYILLAYSSMHSFSSMFPRLSVIHGKDLYHGYSLIIMDNFLLESLGLTSLISIRRGKT' A
#
# COMPACT_ATOMS: atom_id res chain seq x y z
N ASP A 1 4.78 25.73 14.58
CA ASP A 1 5.74 24.66 14.29
C ASP A 1 5.22 23.68 13.27
N THR A 2 5.53 23.93 12.00
CA THR A 2 5.40 22.93 10.93
C THR A 2 6.63 22.03 11.01
N SER A 3 6.64 21.11 11.98
CA SER A 3 7.53 19.95 11.93
C SER A 3 7.28 19.28 10.58
N THR A 4 8.26 19.38 9.68
CA THR A 4 8.22 18.79 8.35
C THR A 4 8.15 17.29 8.51
N ILE A 5 6.92 16.75 8.56
CA ILE A 5 6.68 15.31 8.55
C ILE A 5 7.34 14.81 7.28
N THR A 6 8.47 14.12 7.44
CA THR A 6 9.19 13.57 6.30
C THR A 6 8.29 12.49 5.73
N ALA A 7 7.70 12.75 4.55
CA ALA A 7 6.84 11.78 3.91
C ALA A 7 7.67 10.53 3.62
N ILE A 8 7.34 9.42 4.29
CA ILE A 8 7.98 8.12 4.04
C ILE A 8 7.61 7.71 2.63
N ARG A 9 8.60 7.40 1.79
CA ARG A 9 8.41 6.99 0.41
C ARG A 9 9.31 5.82 0.06
N PHE A 10 8.79 4.90 -0.75
CA PHE A 10 9.48 3.74 -1.29
C PHE A 10 9.46 3.79 -2.81
N PRO A 11 10.18 4.74 -3.44
CA PRO A 11 10.10 5.00 -4.87
C PRO A 11 10.58 3.83 -5.74
N ASN A 12 11.38 2.92 -5.17
CA ASN A 12 11.93 1.75 -5.88
C ASN A 12 11.23 0.44 -5.52
N LEU A 13 10.25 0.44 -4.61
CA LEU A 13 9.49 -0.77 -4.30
C LEU A 13 8.64 -1.13 -5.50
N ARG A 14 8.90 -2.31 -6.07
CA ARG A 14 8.16 -2.84 -7.23
C ARG A 14 7.32 -4.05 -6.88
N GLU A 15 7.80 -4.89 -5.98
CA GLU A 15 7.16 -6.17 -5.69
C GLU A 15 7.11 -6.44 -4.20
N VAL A 16 5.98 -6.99 -3.74
CA VAL A 16 5.79 -7.48 -2.38
C VAL A 16 5.49 -8.97 -2.44
N HIS A 17 6.32 -9.76 -1.77
CA HIS A 17 6.18 -11.22 -1.82
C HIS A 17 5.05 -11.75 -0.92
N GLY A 18 4.83 -11.12 0.23
CA GLY A 18 3.75 -11.46 1.16
C GLY A 18 2.50 -10.63 0.89
N TYR A 19 2.09 -9.87 1.91
CA TYR A 19 0.92 -9.01 1.89
C TYR A 19 1.27 -7.55 2.21
N ILE A 20 0.36 -6.64 1.90
CA ILE A 20 0.41 -5.22 2.30
C ILE A 20 -0.79 -4.94 3.21
N LEU A 21 -0.53 -4.33 4.37
CA LEU A 21 -1.54 -3.78 5.27
C LEU A 21 -1.37 -2.27 5.35
N LEU A 22 -2.36 -1.52 4.84
CA LEU A 22 -2.42 -0.07 4.96
C LEU A 22 -3.50 0.28 5.99
N ALA A 23 -3.08 0.63 7.20
CA ALA A 23 -4.01 0.90 8.30
C ALA A 23 -3.63 2.11 9.14
N TYR A 24 -4.64 2.70 9.79
CA TYR A 24 -4.50 3.80 10.74
C TYR A 24 -3.71 5.01 10.21
N SER A 25 -3.83 5.31 8.91
CA SER A 25 -3.17 6.48 8.31
C SER A 25 -4.14 7.64 8.09
N SER A 26 -3.58 8.85 8.10
CA SER A 26 -4.26 10.09 7.71
C SER A 26 -3.92 10.48 6.26
N MET A 27 -3.53 9.53 5.41
CA MET A 27 -3.19 9.81 4.01
C MET A 27 -4.44 9.92 3.15
N HIS A 28 -4.49 10.93 2.27
CA HIS A 28 -5.50 11.03 1.22
C HIS A 28 -5.26 10.03 0.08
N SER A 29 -3.99 9.66 -0.16
CA SER A 29 -3.57 8.71 -1.18
C SER A 29 -2.18 8.14 -0.92
N PHE A 30 -1.94 6.87 -1.27
CA PHE A 30 -0.62 6.22 -1.17
C PHE A 30 0.23 6.32 -2.46
N SER A 31 -0.23 7.07 -3.46
CA SER A 31 0.46 7.21 -4.75
C SER A 31 1.89 7.71 -4.65
N SER A 32 2.15 8.67 -3.74
CA SER A 32 3.50 9.19 -3.52
C SER A 32 4.40 8.22 -2.73
N MET A 33 3.81 7.29 -1.98
CA MET A 33 4.53 6.35 -1.12
C MET A 33 5.04 5.14 -1.92
N PHE A 34 4.21 4.61 -2.83
CA PHE A 34 4.54 3.40 -3.61
C PHE A 34 4.34 3.62 -5.12
N PRO A 35 5.01 4.61 -5.75
CA PRO A 35 4.73 4.99 -7.13
C PRO A 35 5.04 3.89 -8.15
N ARG A 36 5.85 2.89 -7.80
CA ARG A 36 6.30 1.82 -8.71
C ARG A 36 5.88 0.42 -8.27
N LEU A 37 5.06 0.28 -7.23
CA LEU A 37 4.57 -1.03 -6.80
C LEU A 37 3.69 -1.61 -7.90
N SER A 38 4.11 -2.75 -8.46
CA SER A 38 3.49 -3.39 -9.61
C SER A 38 2.90 -4.76 -9.30
N VAL A 39 3.49 -5.52 -8.38
CA VAL A 39 3.04 -6.89 -8.08
C VAL A 39 2.98 -7.17 -6.57
N ILE A 40 1.86 -7.75 -6.13
CA ILE A 40 1.75 -8.41 -4.82
C ILE A 40 1.61 -9.92 -5.08
N HIS A 41 2.59 -10.71 -4.64
CA HIS A 41 2.63 -12.14 -4.93
C HIS A 41 1.73 -12.97 -4.02
N GLY A 42 1.48 -12.56 -2.77
CA GLY A 42 0.62 -13.30 -1.84
C GLY A 42 1.17 -14.69 -1.49
N LYS A 43 2.49 -14.81 -1.30
CA LYS A 43 3.13 -16.05 -0.79
C LYS A 43 2.74 -16.28 0.67
N ASP A 44 2.73 -15.21 1.45
CA ASP A 44 2.20 -15.13 2.82
C ASP A 44 0.96 -14.24 2.82
N LEU A 45 -0.07 -14.63 3.58
CA LEU A 45 -1.36 -13.95 3.63
C LEU A 45 -1.71 -13.53 5.06
N TYR A 46 -2.29 -12.35 5.22
CA TYR A 46 -2.88 -11.93 6.48
C TYR A 46 -4.37 -12.30 6.49
N HIS A 47 -4.74 -13.30 7.30
CA HIS A 47 -6.10 -13.87 7.34
C HIS A 47 -6.69 -14.22 5.95
N GLY A 48 -5.82 -14.65 5.02
CA GLY A 48 -6.21 -15.00 3.64
C GLY A 48 -6.19 -13.83 2.65
N TYR A 49 -5.79 -12.63 3.07
CA TYR A 49 -5.68 -11.43 2.24
C TYR A 49 -4.22 -11.10 1.92
N SER A 50 -4.00 -10.55 0.73
CA SER A 50 -2.69 -10.07 0.25
C SER A 50 -2.63 -8.55 0.14
N LEU A 51 -3.78 -7.88 0.11
CA LEU A 51 -3.90 -6.44 0.31
C LEU A 51 -5.03 -6.19 1.30
N ILE A 52 -4.78 -5.31 2.28
CA ILE A 52 -5.73 -4.96 3.32
C ILE A 52 -5.69 -3.46 3.52
N ILE A 53 -6.86 -2.82 3.45
CA ILE A 53 -7.05 -1.39 3.68
C ILE A 53 -8.06 -1.24 4.80
N MET A 54 -7.65 -0.68 5.94
CA MET A 54 -8.49 -0.63 7.13
C MET A 54 -8.27 0.66 7.91
N ASP A 55 -9.33 1.26 8.45
CA ASP A 55 -9.25 2.40 9.37
C ASP A 55 -8.37 3.58 8.89
N ASN A 56 -8.40 3.91 7.59
CA ASN A 56 -7.75 5.11 7.06
C ASN A 56 -8.76 6.26 7.00
N PHE A 57 -8.59 7.26 7.87
CA PHE A 57 -9.63 8.26 8.15
C PHE A 57 -9.84 9.31 7.05
N LEU A 58 -8.79 9.63 6.29
CA LEU A 58 -8.82 10.68 5.25
C LEU A 58 -8.67 10.10 3.84
N LEU A 59 -8.77 8.79 3.68
CA LEU A 59 -8.44 8.13 2.42
C LEU A 59 -9.51 8.40 1.36
N GLU A 60 -9.12 9.11 0.31
CA GLU A 60 -9.98 9.41 -0.85
C GLU A 60 -9.70 8.44 -2.00
N SER A 61 -8.46 7.96 -2.14
CA SER A 61 -8.07 7.01 -3.16
C SER A 61 -6.87 6.17 -2.73
N LEU A 62 -6.76 4.93 -3.21
CA LEU A 62 -5.59 4.10 -2.90
C LEU A 62 -4.31 4.65 -3.53
N GLY A 63 -4.37 5.11 -4.77
CA GLY A 63 -3.20 5.65 -5.47
C GLY A 63 -2.14 4.61 -5.87
N LEU A 64 -2.44 3.30 -5.78
CA LEU A 64 -1.55 2.23 -6.25
C LEU A 64 -1.56 2.13 -7.80
N THR A 65 -1.22 3.22 -8.47
CA THR A 65 -1.43 3.42 -9.92
C THR A 65 -0.63 2.48 -10.80
N SER A 66 0.53 2.00 -10.32
CA SER A 66 1.38 1.04 -11.03
C SER A 66 1.03 -0.42 -10.75
N LEU A 67 0.07 -0.70 -9.86
CA LEU A 67 -0.26 -2.07 -9.46
C LEU A 67 -0.99 -2.78 -10.59
N ILE A 68 -0.33 -3.77 -11.20
CA ILE A 68 -0.86 -4.52 -12.34
C ILE A 68 -1.32 -5.94 -11.97
N SER A 69 -0.85 -6.50 -10.85
CA SER A 69 -1.18 -7.88 -10.48
C SER A 69 -1.15 -8.13 -8.98
N ILE A 70 -2.18 -8.84 -8.51
CA ILE A 70 -2.20 -9.51 -7.21
C ILE A 70 -2.37 -11.01 -7.51
N ARG A 71 -1.34 -11.81 -7.23
CA ARG A 71 -1.26 -13.19 -7.75
C ARG A 71 -2.02 -14.20 -6.89
N ARG A 72 -2.08 -13.98 -5.57
CA ARG A 72 -2.75 -14.86 -4.60
C ARG A 72 -3.33 -14.05 -3.45
N GLY A 73 -4.28 -14.63 -2.74
CA GLY A 73 -4.97 -14.00 -1.62
C GLY A 73 -6.14 -13.13 -2.07
N LYS A 74 -7.03 -12.83 -1.12
CA LYS A 74 -8.11 -11.87 -1.32
C LYS A 74 -7.57 -10.44 -1.23
N THR A 75 -8.29 -9.53 -1.85
CA THR A 75 -8.03 -8.09 -1.83
C THR A 75 -9.06 -7.37 -0.97
#